data_AF-A0A956WDV5-F1
#
_entry.id   AF-A0A956WDV5-F1
#
_cell.length_a   1.000
_cell.length_b   1.000
_cell.length_c   1.000
_cell.angle_alpha   90.00
_cell.angle_beta   90.00
_cell.angle_gamma   90.00
#
_symmetry.space_group_name_H-M   'P 1'
#
loop_
_entity.id
_entity.type
_entity.pdbx_description
1 polymer ?
#
loop_
_entity_poly.entity_id
_entity_poly.type
_entity_poly.pdbx_seq_one_letter_code
_entity_poly.pdbx_strand_id
1 'polypeptide(L)'
;MDSFVPVPPRENPSARTPMRCPVCDQELTDVQIRDLGGVSADLVWQVHAGYCPVDGWFQAEIVSRPPREIFPVHRPFGAARRMIIGNDEVFAFSTVWNDMPNDVKRSRVDPLDPQYWKVRSLRGE
;
A
#
# COMPACT_ATOMS: atom_id res chain seq x y z
N MET A 1 4.38 -32.61 -7.77
CA MET A 1 4.31 -31.49 -8.73
C MET A 1 3.03 -30.75 -8.38
N ASP A 2 3.11 -29.84 -7.40
CA ASP A 2 1.96 -29.02 -7.03
C ASP A 2 1.73 -27.98 -8.11
N SER A 3 0.61 -28.14 -8.79
CA SER A 3 0.14 -27.20 -9.81
C SER A 3 -0.20 -25.90 -9.08
N PHE A 4 0.56 -24.84 -9.37
CA PHE A 4 0.25 -23.49 -8.90
C PHE A 4 -1.05 -23.06 -9.58
N VAL A 5 -2.18 -23.32 -8.93
CA VAL A 5 -3.49 -22.86 -9.41
C VAL A 5 -3.52 -21.35 -9.19
N PRO A 6 -3.64 -20.52 -10.25
CA PRO A 6 -3.79 -19.08 -10.07
C PRO A 6 -5.05 -18.83 -9.26
N VAL A 7 -4.92 -18.23 -8.08
CA VAL A 7 -6.08 -17.75 -7.32
C VAL A 7 -6.67 -16.60 -8.15
N PRO A 8 -7.91 -16.72 -8.67
CA PRO A 8 -8.50 -15.64 -9.43
C PRO A 8 -8.62 -14.40 -8.53
N PRO A 9 -8.34 -13.18 -9.06
CA PRO A 9 -8.50 -11.95 -8.31
C PRO A 9 -9.89 -11.89 -7.66
N ARG A 10 -9.94 -11.90 -6.32
CA ARG A 10 -11.18 -11.70 -5.59
C ARG A 10 -11.33 -10.22 -5.27
N GLU A 11 -12.15 -9.54 -6.05
CA GLU A 11 -12.59 -8.19 -5.68
C GLU A 11 -13.52 -8.31 -4.46
N ASN A 12 -13.13 -7.69 -3.35
CA ASN A 12 -13.94 -7.67 -2.13
C ASN A 12 -14.57 -6.28 -1.96
N PRO A 13 -15.89 -6.12 -2.16
CA PRO A 13 -16.58 -4.83 -2.02
C PRO A 13 -16.57 -4.27 -0.59
N SER A 14 -16.27 -5.11 0.40
CA SER A 14 -16.12 -4.73 1.81
C SER A 14 -14.66 -4.55 2.23
N ALA A 15 -13.73 -4.54 1.26
CA ALA A 15 -12.31 -4.38 1.51
C ALA A 15 -12.06 -3.10 2.33
N ARG A 16 -11.31 -3.27 3.41
CA ARG A 16 -10.76 -2.18 4.22
C ARG A 16 -9.27 -2.18 4.05
N THR A 17 -8.69 -1.00 3.88
CA THR A 17 -7.25 -0.82 3.85
C THR A 17 -6.82 0.06 5.01
N PRO A 18 -5.68 -0.21 5.67
CA PRO A 18 -5.10 0.70 6.66
C PRO A 18 -4.57 2.00 6.01
N MET A 19 -4.44 2.01 4.69
CA MET A 19 -3.96 3.15 3.91
C MET A 19 -4.88 4.35 4.07
N ARG A 20 -4.28 5.47 4.48
CA ARG A 20 -4.88 6.82 4.41
C ARG A 20 -4.28 7.58 3.25
N CYS A 21 -4.94 8.66 2.81
CA CYS A 21 -4.39 9.52 1.77
C CYS A 21 -3.01 10.05 2.20
N PRO A 22 -1.95 9.84 1.41
CA PRO A 22 -0.60 10.25 1.80
C PRO A 22 -0.40 11.78 1.77
N VAL A 23 -1.38 12.54 1.26
CA VAL A 23 -1.33 14.00 1.11
C VAL A 23 -2.15 14.69 2.20
N CYS A 24 -3.42 14.30 2.36
CA CYS A 24 -4.36 14.94 3.29
C CYS A 24 -4.77 14.10 4.51
N ASP A 25 -4.21 12.89 4.65
CA ASP A 25 -4.48 11.94 5.75
C ASP A 25 -5.97 11.56 5.93
N GLN A 26 -6.80 11.74 4.91
CA GLN A 26 -8.19 11.27 4.94
C GLN A 26 -8.29 9.76 4.72
N GLU A 27 -9.36 9.13 5.24
CA GLU A 27 -9.69 7.74 4.90
C GLU A 27 -9.97 7.64 3.39
N LEU A 28 -9.50 6.56 2.77
CA LEU A 28 -9.73 6.31 1.35
C LEU A 28 -11.07 5.61 1.13
N THR A 29 -11.78 6.01 0.07
CA THR A 29 -13.01 5.36 -0.41
C THR A 29 -12.69 4.40 -1.55
N ASP A 30 -13.72 3.69 -2.04
CA ASP A 30 -13.64 2.83 -3.23
C ASP A 30 -12.47 1.83 -3.15
N VAL A 31 -12.25 1.29 -1.96
CA VAL A 31 -11.10 0.43 -1.66
C VAL A 31 -11.20 -0.86 -2.46
N GLN A 32 -10.11 -1.19 -3.17
CA GLN A 32 -9.97 -2.42 -3.93
C GLN A 32 -8.71 -3.15 -3.47
N ILE A 33 -8.85 -4.42 -3.08
CA ILE A 33 -7.74 -5.29 -2.75
C ILE A 33 -7.68 -6.39 -3.81
N ARG A 34 -6.48 -6.65 -4.33
CA ARG A 34 -6.23 -7.68 -5.32
C ARG A 34 -5.06 -8.54 -4.91
N ASP A 35 -5.28 -9.85 -4.90
CA ASP A 35 -4.20 -10.83 -4.81
C ASP A 35 -3.47 -10.88 -6.16
N LEU A 36 -2.16 -10.64 -6.14
CA LEU A 36 -1.29 -10.76 -7.31
C LEU A 36 -0.72 -12.16 -7.48
N GLY A 37 -0.61 -12.92 -6.38
CA GLY A 37 -0.17 -14.30 -6.40
C GLY A 37 0.20 -14.83 -5.02
N GLY A 38 0.40 -16.14 -4.95
CA GLY A 38 1.00 -16.80 -3.79
C GLY A 38 2.52 -16.60 -3.75
N VAL A 39 3.05 -16.47 -2.55
CA VAL A 39 4.48 -16.47 -2.21
C VAL A 39 4.74 -17.70 -1.32
N SER A 40 6.01 -18.03 -1.06
CA SER A 40 6.37 -19.14 -0.17
C SER A 40 5.65 -19.07 1.18
N ALA A 41 5.44 -20.23 1.80
CA ALA A 41 4.81 -20.36 3.13
C ALA A 41 3.38 -19.79 3.21
N ASP A 42 2.56 -20.06 2.18
CA ASP A 42 1.13 -19.67 2.11
C ASP A 42 0.88 -18.16 2.25
N LEU A 43 1.90 -17.35 1.96
CA LEU A 43 1.78 -15.90 1.94
C LEU A 43 1.12 -15.45 0.64
N VAL A 44 0.33 -14.40 0.71
CA VAL A 44 -0.30 -13.80 -0.47
C VAL A 44 0.34 -12.45 -0.72
N TRP A 45 0.77 -12.20 -1.95
CA TRP A 45 1.13 -10.86 -2.40
C TRP A 45 -0.15 -10.13 -2.80
N GLN A 46 -0.43 -9.00 -2.14
CA GLN A 46 -1.63 -8.21 -2.34
C GLN A 46 -1.27 -6.77 -2.74
N VAL A 47 -2.13 -6.17 -3.54
CA VAL A 47 -2.16 -4.71 -3.76
C VAL A 47 -3.43 -4.17 -3.16
N HIS A 48 -3.28 -3.16 -2.33
CA HIS A 48 -4.38 -2.37 -1.80
C HIS A 48 -4.43 -1.06 -2.57
N ALA A 49 -5.59 -0.70 -3.12
CA ALA A 49 -5.84 0.59 -3.76
C ALA A 49 -7.01 1.29 -3.07
N GLY A 50 -6.96 2.62 -3.00
CA GLY A 50 -8.04 3.44 -2.45
C GLY A 50 -8.07 4.82 -3.08
N TYR A 51 -9.25 5.42 -3.11
CA TYR A 51 -9.52 6.71 -3.72
C TYR A 51 -9.64 7.82 -2.67
N CYS A 52 -8.97 8.94 -2.90
CA CYS A 52 -9.19 10.18 -2.19
C CYS A 52 -9.95 11.15 -3.13
N PRO A 53 -11.05 11.78 -2.68
CA PRO A 53 -11.80 12.72 -3.52
C PRO A 53 -11.00 13.98 -3.88
N VAL A 54 -9.98 14.32 -3.09
CA VAL A 54 -9.10 15.48 -3.33
C VAL A 54 -7.90 15.09 -4.18
N ASP A 55 -7.23 14.01 -3.81
CA ASP A 55 -5.89 13.70 -4.32
C ASP A 55 -5.87 12.54 -5.32
N GLY A 56 -7.00 11.85 -5.52
CA GLY A 56 -7.14 10.75 -6.49
C GLY A 56 -6.76 9.37 -5.94
N TRP A 57 -6.40 8.45 -6.84
CA TRP A 57 -6.09 7.07 -6.48
C TRP A 57 -4.68 6.88 -5.95
N PHE A 58 -4.56 6.02 -4.94
CA PHE A 58 -3.31 5.54 -4.36
C PHE A 58 -3.32 4.02 -4.23
N GLN A 59 -2.15 3.40 -4.29
CA GLN A 59 -2.00 1.98 -4.00
C GLN A 59 -0.69 1.64 -3.29
N ALA A 60 -0.66 0.52 -2.59
CA ALA A 60 0.54 -0.04 -1.99
C ALA A 60 0.50 -1.56 -2.04
N GLU A 61 1.67 -2.15 -2.09
CA GLU A 61 1.82 -3.61 -2.13
C GLU A 61 2.26 -4.16 -0.78
N ILE A 62 1.71 -5.30 -0.41
CA ILE A 62 2.06 -6.04 0.79
C ILE A 62 2.26 -7.52 0.47
N VAL A 63 3.18 -8.17 1.18
CA VAL A 63 3.35 -9.63 1.12
C VAL A 63 3.32 -10.18 2.54
N SER A 64 4.45 -10.11 3.25
CA SER A 64 4.57 -10.53 4.64
C SER A 64 4.91 -9.37 5.58
N ARG A 65 5.02 -8.15 5.04
CA ARG A 65 5.50 -6.96 5.72
C ARG A 65 4.60 -5.76 5.37
N PRO A 66 4.52 -4.75 6.26
CA PRO A 66 3.90 -3.48 5.93
C PRO A 66 4.52 -2.88 4.66
N PRO A 67 3.75 -2.07 3.91
CA PRO A 67 4.23 -1.50 2.67
C PRO A 67 5.39 -0.54 2.96
N ARG A 68 6.38 -0.50 2.06
CA ARG A 68 7.46 0.50 2.12
C ARG A 68 7.03 1.82 1.53
N GLU A 69 6.18 1.78 0.52
CA GLU A 69 5.81 2.95 -0.28
C GLU A 69 4.34 2.87 -0.66
N ILE A 70 3.73 4.05 -0.78
CA ILE A 70 2.39 4.26 -1.35
C ILE A 70 2.58 5.04 -2.64
N PHE A 71 1.97 4.59 -3.72
CA PHE A 71 2.11 5.18 -5.05
C PHE A 71 0.82 5.89 -5.46
N PRO A 72 0.87 7.15 -5.90
CA PRO A 72 -0.24 7.75 -6.64
C PRO A 72 -0.39 7.04 -7.98
N VAL A 73 -1.61 6.67 -8.37
CA VAL A 73 -1.90 5.98 -9.64
C VAL A 73 -3.06 6.65 -10.38
N HIS A 74 -3.20 6.38 -11.68
CA HIS A 74 -4.34 6.89 -12.46
C HIS A 74 -5.62 6.08 -12.22
N ARG A 75 -5.47 4.80 -11.91
CA ARG A 75 -6.55 3.84 -11.62
C ARG A 75 -6.01 2.72 -10.73
N PRO A 76 -6.87 2.00 -10.01
CA PRO A 76 -6.46 0.81 -9.24
C PRO A 76 -5.64 -0.16 -10.09
N PHE A 77 -4.57 -0.68 -9.50
CA PHE A 77 -3.67 -1.66 -10.11
C PHE A 77 -3.03 -1.14 -11.42
N GLY A 78 -2.93 0.18 -11.56
CA GLY A 78 -2.32 0.86 -12.69
C GLY A 78 -0.86 1.21 -12.42
N ALA A 79 -0.25 1.90 -13.38
CA ALA A 79 1.08 2.46 -13.21
C ALA A 79 1.05 3.69 -12.29
N ALA A 80 2.15 3.90 -11.57
CA ALA A 80 2.38 5.11 -10.81
C ALA A 80 2.28 6.33 -11.73
N ARG A 81 1.63 7.39 -11.25
CA ARG A 81 1.53 8.67 -11.95
C ARG A 81 2.40 9.71 -11.29
N ARG A 82 2.78 10.72 -12.06
CA ARG A 82 3.38 11.92 -11.49
C ARG A 82 2.34 12.68 -10.65
N MET A 83 2.74 13.11 -9.47
CA MET A 83 1.98 14.02 -8.61
C MET A 83 2.86 15.23 -8.27
N ILE A 84 2.26 16.41 -8.23
CA ILE A 84 2.96 17.64 -7.83
C ILE A 84 2.38 18.08 -6.49
N ILE A 85 3.25 18.24 -5.48
CA ILE A 85 2.87 18.75 -4.17
C ILE A 85 3.71 19.98 -3.89
N GLY A 86 3.07 21.16 -3.86
CA GLY A 86 3.81 22.42 -3.91
C GLY A 86 4.56 22.53 -5.24
N ASN A 87 5.89 22.55 -5.18
CA ASN A 87 6.76 22.56 -6.36
C ASN A 87 7.53 21.25 -6.55
N ASP A 88 7.27 20.24 -5.73
CA ASP A 88 8.01 18.99 -5.74
C ASP A 88 7.26 17.91 -6.53
N GLU A 89 7.99 17.21 -7.41
CA GLU A 89 7.47 16.04 -8.08
C GLU A 89 7.58 14.81 -7.16
N VAL A 90 6.44 14.17 -6.93
CA VAL A 90 6.32 12.99 -6.07
C VAL A 90 5.82 11.81 -6.92
N PHE A 91 6.57 10.72 -6.89
CA PHE A 91 6.21 9.44 -7.54
C PHE A 91 5.83 8.36 -6.53
N ALA A 92 6.23 8.52 -5.26
CA ALA A 92 5.96 7.59 -4.19
C ALA A 92 6.05 8.30 -2.84
N PHE A 93 5.31 7.80 -1.86
CA PHE A 93 5.33 8.25 -0.48
C PHE A 93 5.88 7.13 0.39
N SER A 94 7.07 7.36 0.96
CA SER A 94 7.65 6.41 1.88
C SER A 94 6.81 6.29 3.15
N THR A 95 6.65 5.07 3.66
CA THR A 95 6.03 4.81 4.97
C THR A 95 7.07 4.80 6.09
N VAL A 96 6.59 4.93 7.33
CA VAL A 96 7.42 4.82 8.55
C VAL A 96 8.05 3.43 8.71
N TRP A 97 7.55 2.40 8.03
CA TRP A 97 8.12 1.05 8.06
C TRP A 97 9.60 1.04 7.66
N ASN A 98 9.99 1.92 6.73
CA ASN A 98 11.37 2.02 6.28
C ASN A 98 12.33 2.56 7.34
N ASP A 99 11.84 3.21 8.41
CA ASP A 99 12.67 3.75 9.49
C ASP A 99 12.69 2.83 10.72
N MET A 100 11.90 1.75 10.70
CA MET A 100 11.87 0.81 11.81
C MET A 100 13.26 0.21 12.07
N PRO A 101 13.66 0.05 13.34
CA PRO A 101 14.86 -0.67 13.72
C PRO A 101 14.94 -2.06 13.08
N ASN A 102 16.17 -2.54 12.84
CA ASN A 102 16.38 -3.80 12.12
C ASN A 102 15.81 -5.03 12.86
N ASP A 103 15.81 -5.02 14.19
CA ASP A 103 15.17 -6.02 15.03
C ASP A 103 13.65 -6.06 14.82
N VAL A 104 13.00 -4.88 14.74
CA VAL A 104 11.57 -4.76 14.40
C VAL A 104 11.30 -5.21 12.95
N LYS A 105 12.13 -4.79 12.00
CA LYS A 105 12.01 -5.23 10.59
C LYS A 105 12.23 -6.73 10.38
N ARG A 106 12.83 -7.42 11.34
CA ARG A 106 13.08 -8.87 11.30
C ARG A 106 12.03 -9.64 12.10
N SER A 107 11.42 -9.05 13.11
CA SER A 107 10.36 -9.68 13.91
C SER A 107 9.07 -9.90 13.10
N ARG A 108 8.14 -10.70 13.63
CA ARG A 108 6.82 -10.90 13.02
C ARG A 108 5.91 -9.76 13.45
N VAL A 109 5.41 -8.99 12.49
CA VAL A 109 4.43 -7.91 12.70
C VAL A 109 3.19 -8.19 11.86
N ASP A 110 2.06 -7.61 12.23
CA ASP A 110 0.88 -7.58 11.37
C ASP A 110 1.13 -6.61 10.21
N PRO A 111 1.17 -7.06 8.94
CA PRO A 111 1.35 -6.18 7.79
C PRO A 111 0.21 -5.18 7.60
N LEU A 112 -0.96 -5.41 8.22
CA LEU A 112 -2.14 -4.55 8.15
C LEU A 112 -2.26 -3.61 9.36
N ASP A 113 -1.28 -3.57 10.26
CA ASP A 113 -1.31 -2.63 11.38
C ASP A 113 -1.20 -1.18 10.86
N PRO A 114 -2.23 -0.32 11.07
CA PRO A 114 -2.25 1.04 10.54
C PRO A 114 -1.05 1.89 10.96
N GLN A 115 -0.40 1.59 12.08
CA GLN A 115 0.76 2.37 12.54
C GLN A 115 1.92 2.31 11.54
N TYR A 116 2.09 1.20 10.82
CA TYR A 116 3.18 1.02 9.86
C TYR A 116 2.86 1.54 8.45
N TRP A 117 1.59 1.88 8.19
CA TRP A 117 1.12 2.47 6.93
C TRP A 117 1.23 3.99 6.90
N LYS A 118 1.48 4.61 8.05
CA LYS A 118 1.69 6.05 8.15
C LYS A 118 2.82 6.48 7.20
N VAL A 119 2.56 7.54 6.45
CA VAL A 119 3.54 8.17 5.57
C VAL A 119 4.56 8.89 6.42
N ARG A 120 5.84 8.82 6.03
CA ARG A 120 6.86 9.66 6.64
C ARG A 120 6.50 11.12 6.36
N SER A 121 6.62 11.98 7.37
CA SER A 121 6.48 13.41 7.13
C SER A 121 7.45 13.83 6.02
N LEU A 122 6.92 14.38 4.92
CA LEU A 122 7.73 14.95 3.85
C LEU A 122 8.50 16.20 4.33
N ARG A 123 8.12 16.74 5.49
CA ARG A 123 8.81 17.81 6.19
C ARG A 123 9.59 17.20 7.33
N GLY A 124 10.91 17.13 7.17
CA GLY A 124 11.79 16.85 8.30
C GLY A 124 11.55 17.88 9.39
N GLU A 125 11.14 17.42 10.56
CA GLU A 125 11.57 18.04 11.81
C GLU A 125 12.99 17.55 12.13
#